data_AF-A0A958H7F5-F1
#
_entry.id   AF-A0A958H7F5-F1
#
_cell.length_a   1.000
_cell.length_b   1.000
_cell.length_c   1.000
_cell.angle_alpha   90.00
_cell.angle_beta   90.00
_cell.angle_gamma   90.00
#
_symmetry.space_group_name_H-M   'P 1'
#
loop_
_entity.id
_entity.type
_entity.pdbx_description
1 polymer ?
#
loop_
_entity_poly.entity_id
_entity_poly.type
_entity_poly.pdbx_seq_one_letter_code
_entity_poly.pdbx_strand_id
1 'polypeptide(L)'
;MNQLDALIVLSQFTGRVFEHLGVQPVVIPNLVEQDQFRPLPPGPGSPRLSDTDRPALLWIKSFDDAGNPELMVEAFARVRQNLPGAT
;
A
#
# COMPACT_ATOMS: atom_id res chain seq x y z
N MET A 1 23.35 -24.20 18.49
CA MET A 1 22.67 -22.89 18.67
C MET A 1 22.72 -22.18 17.34
N ASN A 2 21.59 -21.76 16.78
CA ASN A 2 21.59 -20.92 15.58
C ASN A 2 21.82 -19.48 16.03
N GLN A 3 22.95 -18.90 15.64
CA GLN A 3 23.25 -17.49 15.85
C GLN A 3 22.74 -16.73 14.62
N LEU A 4 21.92 -15.70 14.84
CA LEU A 4 21.48 -14.79 13.78
C LEU A 4 22.54 -13.69 13.64
N ASP A 5 23.11 -13.55 12.44
CA ASP A 5 24.13 -12.53 12.14
C ASP A 5 23.52 -11.13 11.94
N ALA A 6 22.28 -11.08 11.44
CA ALA A 6 21.55 -9.83 11.24
C ALA A 6 20.04 -10.07 11.26
N LEU A 7 19.30 -9.07 11.75
CA LEU A 7 17.85 -8.99 11.62
C LEU A 7 17.53 -7.92 10.57
N ILE A 8 16.90 -8.32 9.46
CA ILE A 8 16.48 -7.40 8.41
C ILE A 8 14.98 -7.16 8.52
N VAL A 9 14.56 -5.88 8.46
CA VAL A 9 13.15 -5.48 8.52
C VAL A 9 12.80 -4.52 7.38
N LEU A 10 11.52 -4.47 7.02
CA LEU A 10 11.04 -3.71 5.85
C LEU A 10 10.72 -2.24 6.15
N SER A 11 10.64 -1.86 7.42
CA SER A 11 10.28 -0.49 7.81
C SER A 11 10.88 -0.09 9.15
N GLN A 12 11.06 1.22 9.32
CA GLN A 12 11.45 1.83 10.60
C GLN A 12 10.42 1.55 11.70
N PHE A 13 9.13 1.42 11.35
CA PHE A 13 8.09 1.11 12.32
C PHE A 13 8.30 -0.29 12.93
N THR A 14 8.50 -1.29 12.06
CA THR A 14 8.82 -2.65 12.50
C THR A 14 10.15 -2.71 13.23
N GLY A 15 11.17 -1.97 12.77
CA GLY A 15 12.49 -1.93 13.40
C GLY A 15 12.44 -1.48 14.86
N ARG A 16 11.66 -0.43 15.15
CA ARG A 16 11.46 0.05 16.52
C ARG A 16 10.96 -1.05 17.45
N VAL A 17 10.09 -1.96 17.02
CA VAL A 17 9.60 -3.06 17.87
C VAL A 17 10.76 -3.94 18.36
N PHE A 18 11.73 -4.22 17.49
CA PHE A 18 12.89 -5.06 17.83
C PHE A 18 13.95 -4.32 18.65
N GLU A 19 14.13 -3.02 18.42
CA GLU A 19 15.01 -2.18 19.23
C GLU A 19 14.59 -2.20 20.72
N HIS A 20 13.28 -2.15 20.99
CA HIS A 20 12.74 -2.27 22.35
C HIS A 20 13.03 -3.63 23.00
N LEU A 21 13.32 -4.66 22.19
CA LEU A 21 13.70 -6.00 22.64
C LEU A 21 15.24 -6.18 22.70
N GLY A 22 16.01 -5.11 22.51
CA GLY A 22 17.47 -5.13 22.56
C GLY A 22 18.15 -5.67 21.29
N VAL A 23 17.39 -5.85 20.21
CA VAL A 23 17.92 -6.30 18.91
C VAL A 23 18.03 -5.11 17.98
N GLN A 24 19.19 -4.91 17.37
CA GLN A 24 19.42 -3.83 16.41
C GLN A 24 19.13 -4.33 14.98
N PRO A 25 18.04 -3.89 14.33
CA PRO A 25 17.70 -4.33 12.99
C PRO A 25 18.39 -3.46 11.92
N VAL A 26 18.59 -4.05 10.74
CA VAL A 26 18.90 -3.33 9.50
C VAL A 26 17.61 -3.13 8.74
N VAL A 27 17.26 -1.87 8.44
CA VAL A 27 16.06 -1.56 7.67
C VAL A 27 16.40 -1.58 6.18
N ILE A 28 15.78 -2.50 5.45
CA ILE A 28 15.85 -2.58 3.99
C ILE A 28 14.41 -2.53 3.47
N PRO A 29 13.94 -1.38 2.96
CA PRO A 29 12.58 -1.27 2.45
C PRO A 29 12.37 -2.16 1.23
N ASN A 30 11.14 -2.62 1.02
CA ASN A 30 10.77 -3.30 -0.22
C ASN A 30 11.01 -2.36 -1.41
N LEU A 31 11.75 -2.86 -2.40
CA LEU A 31 11.97 -2.18 -3.66
C LEU A 31 11.07 -2.79 -4.72
N VAL A 32 10.73 -1.97 -5.69
CA VAL A 32 9.90 -2.34 -6.82
C VAL A 32 10.72 -2.13 -8.08
N GLU A 33 10.89 -3.18 -8.88
CA GLU A 33 11.56 -3.07 -10.18
C GLU A 33 10.63 -2.35 -11.16
N GLN A 34 10.98 -1.12 -11.55
CA GLN A 34 10.14 -0.30 -12.42
C GLN A 34 9.86 -0.97 -13.78
N ASP A 35 10.82 -1.74 -14.29
CA ASP A 35 10.68 -2.47 -15.56
C ASP A 35 9.60 -3.56 -15.53
N GLN A 36 9.21 -4.03 -14.35
CA GLN A 36 8.09 -4.97 -14.18
C GLN A 36 6.72 -4.30 -14.33
N PHE A 37 6.66 -2.97 -14.26
CA PHE A 37 5.42 -2.17 -14.37
C PHE A 37 5.22 -1.61 -15.78
N ARG A 38 5.71 -2.33 -16.80
CA ARG A 38 5.34 -2.01 -18.18
C ARG A 38 3.82 -2.07 -18.31
N PRO A 39 3.17 -1.05 -18.89
CA PRO A 39 1.73 -1.05 -19.06
C PRO A 39 1.33 -2.31 -19.82
N LEU A 40 0.62 -3.22 -19.14
CA LEU A 40 0.00 -4.32 -19.84
C LEU A 40 -1.12 -3.74 -20.71
N PRO A 41 -1.28 -4.19 -21.96
CA PRO A 41 -2.42 -3.78 -22.76
C PRO A 41 -3.70 -4.15 -21.99
N PRO A 42 -4.67 -3.23 -21.86
CA PRO A 42 -5.89 -3.50 -21.12
C PRO A 42 -6.58 -4.71 -21.73
N GLY A 43 -7.01 -5.64 -20.87
CA GLY A 43 -7.83 -6.77 -21.30
C GLY A 43 -9.18 -6.28 -21.86
N PRO A 44 -9.84 -7.08 -22.70
CA PRO A 44 -11.19 -6.76 -23.15
C PRO A 44 -12.11 -6.61 -21.93
N GLY A 45 -12.72 -5.42 -21.78
CA GLY A 45 -13.64 -5.10 -20.68
C GLY A 45 -12.99 -4.53 -19.41
N SER A 46 -11.67 -4.31 -19.37
CA SER A 46 -11.04 -3.60 -18.24
C SER A 46 -11.41 -2.11 -18.26
N PRO A 47 -12.08 -1.58 -17.22
CA PRO A 47 -12.36 -0.15 -17.14
C PRO A 47 -11.04 0.61 -17.09
N ARG A 48 -10.85 1.59 -17.98
CA ARG A 48 -9.66 2.44 -17.93
C ARG A 48 -9.97 3.63 -17.04
N LEU A 49 -9.07 3.95 -16.11
CA LEU A 49 -9.16 5.18 -15.31
C LEU A 49 -9.17 6.45 -16.20
N SER A 50 -8.69 6.33 -17.45
CA SER A 50 -8.75 7.38 -18.46
C SER A 50 -10.13 7.59 -19.07
N ASP A 51 -11.07 6.67 -18.88
CA ASP A 51 -12.41 6.75 -19.50
C ASP A 51 -13.37 7.63 -18.68
N THR A 52 -12.89 8.23 -17.59
CA THR A 52 -13.64 9.15 -16.73
C THR A 52 -13.05 10.55 -16.82
N ASP A 53 -13.88 11.56 -17.10
CA ASP A 53 -13.51 12.98 -17.07
C ASP A 53 -13.31 13.53 -15.64
N ARG A 54 -13.29 12.65 -14.63
CA ARG A 54 -13.22 13.01 -13.21
C ARG A 54 -12.05 12.28 -12.54
N PRO A 55 -11.41 12.89 -11.53
CA PRO A 55 -10.42 12.20 -10.72
C PRO A 55 -11.04 10.96 -10.07
N ALA A 56 -10.45 9.79 -10.34
CA ALA A 56 -10.85 8.52 -9.77
C ALA A 56 -10.05 8.22 -8.48
N LEU A 57 -10.76 7.87 -7.42
CA LEU A 57 -10.12 7.38 -6.19
C LEU A 57 -9.96 5.86 -6.29
N LEU A 58 -8.72 5.39 -6.19
CA LEU A 58 -8.40 3.98 -6.34
C LEU A 58 -7.76 3.43 -5.07
N TRP A 59 -8.33 2.35 -4.56
CA TRP A 59 -7.77 1.57 -3.47
C TRP A 59 -7.72 0.10 -3.91
N ILE A 60 -6.50 -0.42 -4.10
CA ILE A 60 -6.26 -1.82 -4.49
C ILE A 60 -5.54 -2.50 -3.34
N LYS A 61 -6.31 -3.14 -2.46
CA LYS A 61 -5.79 -3.94 -1.35
C LYS A 61 -6.80 -5.03 -0.99
N SER A 62 -6.33 -6.09 -0.35
CA SER A 62 -7.19 -7.11 0.23
C SER A 62 -8.11 -6.51 1.30
N PHE A 63 -9.33 -7.05 1.39
CA PHE A 63 -10.28 -6.76 2.46
C PHE A 63 -9.91 -7.59 3.71
N ASP A 64 -8.85 -7.15 4.40
CA ASP A 64 -8.38 -7.75 5.65
C ASP A 64 -8.12 -6.67 6.71
N ASP A 65 -7.86 -7.12 7.94
CA ASP A 65 -7.64 -6.23 9.09
C ASP A 65 -6.45 -5.29 8.88
N ALA A 66 -5.41 -5.74 8.17
CA ALA A 66 -4.27 -4.89 7.83
C ALA A 66 -4.62 -3.82 6.79
N GLY A 67 -5.66 -4.06 5.99
CA GLY A 67 -6.27 -3.13 5.04
C GLY A 67 -7.15 -2.07 5.69
N ASN A 68 -7.76 -2.38 6.85
CA ASN A 68 -8.77 -1.55 7.52
C ASN A 68 -9.82 -0.99 6.51
N PRO A 69 -10.62 -1.87 5.89
CA PRO A 69 -11.58 -1.47 4.86
C PRO A 69 -12.62 -0.48 5.37
N GLU A 70 -13.00 -0.53 6.65
CA GLU A 70 -13.95 0.39 7.26
C GLU A 70 -13.43 1.82 7.21
N LEU A 71 -12.19 2.06 7.64
CA LEU A 71 -11.55 3.37 7.58
C LEU A 71 -11.47 3.89 6.15
N MET A 72 -11.22 3.00 5.18
CA MET A 72 -11.21 3.38 3.77
C MET A 72 -12.59 3.81 3.28
N VAL A 73 -13.65 3.08 3.58
CA VAL A 73 -15.02 3.47 3.23
C VAL A 73 -15.38 4.82 3.85
N GLU A 74 -15.02 5.05 5.12
CA GLU A 74 -15.20 6.33 5.78
C GLU A 74 -14.44 7.47 5.10
N ALA A 75 -13.18 7.23 4.71
CA ALA A 75 -12.37 8.21 4.01
C ALA A 75 -12.99 8.57 2.64
N PHE A 76 -13.44 7.58 1.88
CA PHE A 76 -14.14 7.79 0.61
C PHE A 76 -15.44 8.60 0.81
N ALA A 77 -16.23 8.29 1.83
CA ALA A 77 -17.44 9.03 2.15
C ALA A 77 -17.14 10.51 2.46
N ARG A 78 -16.08 10.78 3.24
CA ARG A 78 -15.63 12.15 3.55
C ARG A 78 -15.14 12.89 2.30
N VAL A 79 -14.38 12.24 1.42
CA VAL A 79 -13.95 12.87 0.17
C VAL A 79 -15.16 13.23 -0.69
N ARG A 80 -16.12 12.31 -0.86
CA ARG A 80 -17.34 12.58 -1.63
C ARG A 80 -18.16 13.74 -1.06
N GLN A 81 -18.23 13.88 0.26
CA GLN A 81 -18.95 14.98 0.92
C GLN A 81 -18.26 16.33 0.72
N ASN A 82 -16.93 16.37 0.80
CA ASN A 82 -16.16 17.62 0.74
C ASN A 82 -15.73 18.01 -0.68
N LEU A 83 -15.66 17.04 -1.59
CA LEU A 83 -15.21 17.17 -2.97
C LEU A 83 -16.17 16.37 -3.88
N PRO A 84 -17.41 16.85 -4.11
CA PRO A 84 -18.44 16.10 -4.84
C PRO A 84 -18.10 15.82 -6.32
N GLY A 85 -17.05 16.46 -6.86
CA GLY A 85 -16.52 16.19 -8.21
C GLY A 85 -15.45 15.08 -8.27
N ALA A 86 -14.95 14.60 -7.14
CA ALA A 86 -14.04 13.46 -7.05
C ALA A 86 -14.86 12.18 -6.79
N THR A 87 -14.73 11.20 -7.66
CA THR A 87 -15.40 9.89 -7.56
C THR A 87 -14.44 8.80 -7.95
#